data_AF-A0A349PKN3-F1
#
_entry.id   AF-A0A349PKN3-F1
#
_cell.length_a   1.000
_cell.length_b   1.000
_cell.length_c   1.000
_cell.angle_alpha   90.00
_cell.angle_beta   90.00
_cell.angle_gamma   90.00
#
_symmetry.space_group_name_H-M   'P 1'
#
loop_
_entity.id
_entity.type
_entity.pdbx_description
1 polymer ?
#
loop_
_entity_poly.entity_id
_entity_poly.type
_entity_poly.pdbx_seq_one_letter_code
_entity_poly.pdbx_strand_id
1 'polypeptide(L)'
;MISTFQSRQISFLTQSFLFAIVIFCSHSYLLFYFATYTVFFFPIWHIYLFNLLATVLLYTIVNYKYSKDKTTVFNTFMLSTLLKMVLVIVFLLPLLIGEIKDKKPDVFNFFITYFLFLIFEVYSIVKLLQNNVSK
;
A
#
# COMPACT_ATOMS: atom_id res chain seq x y z
N MET A 1 -11.14 -5.51 -27.38
CA MET A 1 -11.90 -6.01 -26.22
C MET A 1 -10.93 -6.13 -25.05
N ILE A 2 -11.06 -5.32 -23.99
CA ILE A 2 -10.15 -5.37 -22.83
C ILE A 2 -10.44 -6.65 -22.04
N SER A 3 -9.41 -7.40 -21.65
CA SER A 3 -9.62 -8.63 -20.86
C SER A 3 -10.16 -8.29 -19.46
N THR A 4 -10.90 -9.22 -18.84
CA THR A 4 -11.46 -9.02 -17.49
C THR A 4 -10.38 -8.70 -16.46
N PHE A 5 -9.18 -9.28 -16.62
CA PHE A 5 -7.99 -8.96 -15.83
C PHE A 5 -7.59 -7.48 -15.97
N GLN A 6 -7.44 -6.98 -17.21
CA GLN A 6 -7.02 -5.62 -17.50
C GLN A 6 -8.03 -4.58 -16.98
N SER A 7 -9.33 -4.84 -17.15
CA SER A 7 -10.38 -3.94 -16.65
C SER A 7 -10.32 -3.78 -15.14
N ARG A 8 -10.18 -4.89 -14.39
CA ARG A 8 -10.00 -4.86 -12.93
C ARG A 8 -8.70 -4.17 -12.52
N GLN A 9 -7.63 -4.37 -13.28
CA GLN A 9 -6.34 -3.77 -13.00
C GLN A 9 -6.37 -2.25 -13.17
N ILE A 10 -6.94 -1.76 -14.28
CA ILE A 10 -7.07 -0.32 -14.54
C ILE A 10 -7.95 0.34 -13.47
N SER A 11 -9.11 -0.27 -13.17
CA SER A 11 -10.01 0.26 -12.13
C SER A 11 -9.31 0.37 -10.77
N PHE A 12 -8.57 -0.68 -10.38
CA PHE A 12 -7.81 -0.68 -9.14
C PHE A 12 -6.68 0.36 -9.14
N LEU A 13 -5.92 0.50 -10.24
CA LEU A 13 -4.87 1.51 -10.36
C LEU A 13 -5.42 2.92 -10.21
N THR A 14 -6.52 3.23 -10.88
CA THR A 14 -7.18 4.54 -10.76
C THR A 14 -7.64 4.80 -9.33
N GLN A 15 -8.29 3.82 -8.68
CA GLN A 15 -8.74 3.95 -7.29
C GLN A 15 -7.56 4.11 -6.32
N SER A 16 -6.50 3.33 -6.48
CA SER A 16 -5.30 3.40 -5.64
C SER A 16 -4.60 4.75 -5.77
N PHE A 17 -4.51 5.27 -6.99
CA PHE A 17 -3.88 6.56 -7.26
C PHE A 17 -4.70 7.72 -6.67
N LEU A 18 -6.02 7.71 -6.85
CA LEU A 18 -6.92 8.70 -6.24
C LEU A 18 -6.85 8.65 -4.70
N PHE A 19 -6.89 7.44 -4.13
CA PHE A 19 -6.72 7.24 -2.70
C PHE A 19 -5.37 7.79 -2.20
N ALA A 20 -4.28 7.47 -2.89
CA ALA A 20 -2.95 7.95 -2.55
C ALA A 20 -2.86 9.47 -2.57
N ILE A 21 -3.40 10.13 -3.61
CA ILE A 21 -3.42 11.60 -3.72
C ILE A 21 -4.19 12.23 -2.56
N VAL A 22 -5.40 11.76 -2.27
CA VAL A 22 -6.24 12.33 -1.22
C VAL A 22 -5.55 12.24 0.14
N ILE A 23 -5.00 11.06 0.46
CA ILE A 23 -4.31 10.82 1.73
C ILE A 23 -2.98 11.57 1.78
N PHE A 24 -2.26 11.69 0.66
CA PHE A 24 -1.00 12.45 0.58
C PHE A 24 -1.21 13.94 0.80
N CYS A 25 -2.20 14.54 0.13
CA CYS A 25 -2.55 15.95 0.31
C CYS A 25 -2.98 16.24 1.74
N SER A 26 -3.81 15.37 2.32
CA SER A 26 -4.28 15.51 3.70
C SER A 26 -3.12 15.43 4.70
N HIS A 27 -2.23 14.44 4.56
CA HIS A 27 -1.08 14.26 5.45
C HIS A 27 -0.06 15.38 5.29
N SER A 28 0.20 15.82 4.05
CA SER A 28 1.10 16.94 3.76
C SER A 28 0.57 18.25 4.36
N TYR A 29 -0.73 18.50 4.27
CA TYR A 29 -1.38 19.66 4.89
C TYR A 29 -1.25 19.64 6.42
N LEU A 30 -1.50 18.48 7.05
CA LEU A 30 -1.32 18.32 8.49
C LEU A 30 0.13 18.54 8.91
N LEU A 31 1.10 17.99 8.19
CA LEU A 31 2.52 18.18 8.52
C LEU A 31 2.98 19.63 8.31
N PHE A 32 2.46 20.31 7.29
CA PHE A 32 2.73 21.73 7.09
C PHE A 32 2.26 22.57 8.28
N TYR A 33 1.10 22.26 8.86
CA TYR A 33 0.53 23.03 9.97
C TYR A 33 1.08 22.63 11.35
N PHE A 34 1.29 21.34 11.60
CA PHE A 34 1.64 20.81 12.94
C PHE A 34 3.11 20.43 13.10
N ALA A 35 3.87 20.26 12.02
CA ALA A 35 5.22 19.70 12.05
C ALA A 35 6.22 20.47 11.17
N THR A 36 6.00 21.77 10.93
CA THR A 36 6.82 22.61 10.05
C THR A 36 8.32 22.59 10.39
N TYR A 37 8.68 22.44 11.67
CA TYR A 37 10.06 22.43 12.15
C TYR A 37 10.65 21.04 12.34
N THR A 38 9.90 19.98 12.01
CA THR A 38 10.38 18.59 12.13
C THR A 38 11.10 18.18 10.85
N VAL A 39 12.36 17.79 10.97
CA VAL A 39 13.14 17.26 9.84
C VAL A 39 12.95 15.75 9.80
N PHE A 40 12.21 15.26 8.81
CA PHE A 40 12.01 13.83 8.58
C PHE A 40 13.16 13.25 7.76
N PHE A 41 13.59 12.05 8.11
CA PHE A 41 14.60 11.28 7.37
C PHE A 41 14.06 10.84 6.02
N PHE A 42 12.82 10.36 5.97
CA PHE A 42 12.14 10.02 4.72
C PHE A 42 11.25 11.17 4.27
N PRO A 43 11.44 11.72 3.05
CA PRO A 43 10.45 12.60 2.47
C PRO A 43 9.12 11.86 2.32
N ILE A 44 8.02 12.49 2.70
CA ILE A 44 6.68 11.88 2.74
C ILE A 44 6.33 11.20 1.41
N TRP A 45 6.69 11.81 0.28
CA TRP A 45 6.41 11.25 -1.04
C TRP A 45 7.05 9.87 -1.26
N HIS A 46 8.22 9.57 -0.67
CA HIS A 46 8.85 8.25 -0.75
C HIS A 46 8.00 7.19 -0.03
N ILE A 47 7.46 7.54 1.14
CA ILE A 47 6.59 6.65 1.93
C ILE A 47 5.34 6.28 1.13
N TYR A 48 4.70 7.27 0.50
CA TYR A 48 3.51 7.06 -0.31
C TYR A 48 3.79 6.29 -1.59
N LEU A 49 4.88 6.63 -2.29
CA LEU A 49 5.29 5.91 -3.49
C LEU A 49 5.58 4.44 -3.19
N PHE A 50 6.33 4.15 -2.12
CA PHE A 50 6.61 2.80 -1.69
C PHE A 50 5.32 2.02 -1.38
N ASN A 51 4.43 2.58 -0.56
CA ASN A 51 3.19 1.90 -0.18
C ASN A 51 2.24 1.71 -1.36
N LEU A 52 2.15 2.68 -2.27
CA LEU A 52 1.36 2.58 -3.50
C LEU A 52 1.91 1.47 -4.40
N LEU A 53 3.21 1.45 -4.67
CA LEU A 53 3.85 0.44 -5.51
C LEU A 53 3.72 -0.96 -4.92
N ALA A 54 3.95 -1.13 -3.61
CA ALA A 54 3.79 -2.40 -2.93
C ALA A 54 2.35 -2.93 -3.01
N THR A 55 1.36 -2.04 -2.80
CA THR A 55 -0.06 -2.38 -2.87
C THR A 55 -0.50 -2.73 -4.29
N VAL A 56 -0.03 -1.98 -5.29
CA VAL A 56 -0.26 -2.28 -6.71
C VAL A 56 0.37 -3.60 -7.11
N LEU A 57 1.61 -3.87 -6.71
CA LEU A 57 2.30 -5.12 -7.00
C LEU A 57 1.53 -6.30 -6.40
N LEU A 58 1.15 -6.21 -5.13
CA LEU A 58 0.39 -7.25 -4.44
C LEU A 58 -0.95 -7.52 -5.14
N TYR A 59 -1.73 -6.48 -5.40
CA TYR A 59 -3.00 -6.64 -6.11
C TYR A 59 -2.81 -7.27 -7.49
N THR A 60 -1.75 -6.90 -8.21
CA THR A 60 -1.44 -7.47 -9.53
C THR A 60 -1.18 -8.97 -9.43
N ILE A 61 -0.38 -9.41 -8.44
CA ILE A 61 -0.10 -10.83 -8.18
C ILE A 61 -1.40 -11.58 -7.88
N VAL A 62 -2.24 -11.03 -7.00
CA VAL A 62 -3.51 -11.65 -6.61
C VAL A 62 -4.51 -11.69 -7.78
N ASN A 63 -4.67 -10.60 -8.54
CA ASN A 63 -5.55 -10.53 -9.71
C ASN A 63 -5.09 -11.47 -10.83
N TYR A 64 -3.78 -11.62 -11.02
CA TYR A 64 -3.21 -12.58 -11.97
C TYR A 64 -3.55 -14.02 -11.54
N LYS A 65 -3.30 -14.35 -10.27
CA LYS A 65 -3.64 -15.67 -9.73
C LYS A 65 -5.14 -15.94 -9.83
N TYR A 66 -5.98 -14.99 -9.44
CA TYR A 66 -7.44 -15.05 -9.54
C TYR A 66 -7.94 -15.30 -10.96
N SER A 67 -7.22 -14.80 -11.98
CA SER A 67 -7.58 -15.00 -13.39
C SER A 67 -7.20 -16.40 -13.90
N LYS A 68 -6.25 -17.08 -13.26
CA LYS A 68 -5.78 -18.42 -13.65
C LYS A 68 -6.37 -19.55 -12.80
N ASP A 69 -6.39 -19.36 -11.48
CA ASP A 69 -6.77 -20.38 -10.50
C ASP A 69 -7.38 -19.70 -9.27
N LYS A 70 -8.70 -19.89 -9.12
CA LYS A 70 -9.50 -19.26 -8.06
C LYS A 70 -9.35 -19.93 -6.69
N THR A 71 -8.85 -21.17 -6.63
CA THR A 71 -8.86 -21.99 -5.39
C THR A 71 -7.79 -21.57 -4.38
N THR A 72 -6.68 -21.01 -4.85
CA THR A 72 -5.52 -20.66 -4.01
C THR A 72 -5.26 -19.14 -3.92
N VAL A 73 -6.26 -18.33 -4.29
CA VAL A 73 -6.16 -16.85 -4.28
C VAL A 73 -5.97 -16.32 -2.86
N PHE A 74 -6.70 -16.86 -1.89
CA PHE A 74 -6.57 -16.45 -0.49
C PHE A 74 -5.17 -16.73 0.05
N ASN A 75 -4.60 -17.90 -0.21
CA ASN A 75 -3.23 -18.24 0.18
C ASN A 75 -2.21 -17.31 -0.49
N THR A 76 -2.45 -16.97 -1.75
CA THR A 76 -1.58 -16.04 -2.50
C THR A 76 -1.65 -14.63 -1.91
N PHE A 77 -2.83 -14.16 -1.52
CA PHE A 77 -3.01 -12.91 -0.80
C PHE A 77 -2.26 -12.90 0.53
N MET A 78 -2.42 -13.95 1.36
CA MET A 78 -1.73 -14.06 2.64
C MET A 78 -0.20 -14.03 2.49
N LEU A 79 0.35 -14.82 1.56
CA LEU A 79 1.79 -14.85 1.29
C LEU A 79 2.31 -13.52 0.75
N SER A 80 1.58 -12.87 -0.15
CA SER A 80 1.97 -11.57 -0.70
C SER A 80 1.93 -10.47 0.36
N THR A 81 0.96 -10.52 1.28
CA THR A 81 0.86 -9.58 2.41
C THR A 81 2.02 -9.77 3.37
N LEU A 82 2.41 -11.01 3.66
CA LEU A 82 3.60 -11.31 4.46
C LEU A 82 4.86 -10.77 3.78
N LEU A 83 5.01 -10.97 2.46
CA LEU A 83 6.13 -10.40 1.71
C LEU A 83 6.14 -8.86 1.80
N LYS A 84 4.98 -8.20 1.71
CA LYS A 84 4.86 -6.76 1.90
C LYS A 84 5.30 -6.31 3.29
N MET A 85 5.00 -7.08 4.34
CA MET A 85 5.50 -6.80 5.69
C MET A 85 7.03 -6.89 5.77
N VAL A 86 7.66 -7.85 5.09
CA VAL A 86 9.13 -7.92 4.99
C VAL A 86 9.68 -6.70 4.25
N LEU A 87 9.07 -6.31 3.13
CA LEU A 87 9.49 -5.13 2.36
C LEU A 87 9.41 -3.84 3.20
N VAL A 88 8.39 -3.71 4.05
CA VAL A 88 8.26 -2.59 5.00
C VAL A 88 9.47 -2.52 5.94
N ILE A 89 9.87 -3.66 6.52
CA ILE A 89 11.03 -3.73 7.42
C ILE A 89 12.30 -3.35 6.66
N VAL A 90 12.48 -3.86 5.44
CA VAL A 90 13.64 -3.53 4.58
C VAL A 90 13.66 -2.05 4.23
N PHE A 91 12.50 -1.44 3.93
CA PHE A 91 12.40 -0.01 3.65
C PHE A 91 12.76 0.85 4.87
N LEU A 92 12.33 0.44 6.07
CA LEU A 92 12.64 1.13 7.32
C LEU A 92 14.07 0.86 7.82
N LEU A 93 14.75 -0.17 7.33
CA LEU A 93 16.09 -0.56 7.77
C LEU A 93 17.09 0.61 7.87
N PRO A 94 17.28 1.49 6.85
CA PRO A 94 18.21 2.62 6.95
C PRO A 94 17.88 3.58 8.09
N LEU A 95 16.60 3.78 8.40
CA LEU A 95 16.17 4.59 9.55
C LEU A 95 16.48 3.88 10.88
N LEU A 96 16.26 2.55 10.93
CA LEU A 96 16.47 1.77 12.14
C LEU A 96 17.94 1.66 12.53
N ILE A 97 18.86 1.54 11.57
CA ILE A 97 20.30 1.44 11.82
C ILE A 97 21.01 2.80 11.89
N GLY A 98 20.40 3.88 11.35
CA GLY A 98 21.00 5.21 11.33
C GLY A 98 21.11 5.86 12.71
N GLU A 99 22.05 6.80 12.86
CA GLU A 99 22.34 7.53 14.11
C GLU A 99 21.40 8.72 14.35
N ILE A 100 20.10 8.56 14.07
CA ILE A 100 19.11 9.63 14.23
C ILE A 100 18.64 9.66 15.68
N LYS A 101 18.67 10.85 16.29
CA LYS A 101 18.40 11.06 17.73
C LYS A 101 16.97 10.70 18.14
N ASP A 102 15.98 11.02 17.32
CA ASP A 102 14.58 10.61 17.52
C ASP A 102 13.99 10.04 16.24
N LYS A 103 13.74 8.72 16.22
CA LYS A 103 13.21 7.98 15.07
C LYS A 103 11.68 7.86 15.11
N LYS A 104 11.06 8.17 16.25
CA LYS A 104 9.62 7.92 16.46
C LYS A 104 8.74 8.67 15.45
N PRO A 105 8.99 9.95 15.11
CA PRO A 105 8.16 10.67 14.16
C PRO A 105 8.18 10.04 12.76
N ASP A 106 9.35 9.63 12.26
CA ASP A 106 9.51 8.96 10.96
C ASP A 106 8.81 7.59 10.93
N VAL A 107 8.99 6.79 11.98
CA VAL A 107 8.33 5.49 12.11
C VAL A 107 6.82 5.65 12.13
N PHE A 108 6.31 6.62 12.90
CA PHE A 108 4.87 6.87 13.01
C PHE A 108 4.26 7.35 11.70
N ASN A 109 4.91 8.29 11.00
CA ASN A 109 4.50 8.74 9.67
C ASN A 109 4.43 7.57 8.68
N PHE A 110 5.44 6.70 8.69
CA PHE A 110 5.45 5.52 7.83
C PHE A 110 4.27 4.57 8.14
N PHE A 111 4.08 4.23 9.42
CA PHE A 111 3.07 3.24 9.81
C PHE A 111 1.64 3.72 9.61
N ILE A 112 1.33 5.01 9.81
CA ILE A 112 0.02 5.57 9.48
C ILE A 112 -0.29 5.35 8.00
N THR A 113 0.63 5.76 7.12
CA THR A 113 0.44 5.59 5.68
C THR A 113 0.31 4.11 5.32
N TYR A 114 1.17 3.25 5.88
CA TYR A 114 1.12 1.82 5.67
C TYR A 114 -0.23 1.19 6.05
N PHE A 115 -0.79 1.52 7.23
CA PHE A 115 -2.07 0.97 7.66
C PHE A 115 -3.23 1.44 6.78
N LEU A 116 -3.22 2.69 6.33
CA LEU A 116 -4.23 3.20 5.40
C LEU A 116 -4.20 2.43 4.07
N PHE A 117 -3.01 2.18 3.53
CA PHE A 117 -2.85 1.36 2.32
C PHE A 117 -3.20 -0.11 2.55
N LEU A 118 -2.91 -0.67 3.73
CA LEU A 118 -3.27 -2.04 4.09
C LEU A 118 -4.80 -2.22 4.17
N ILE A 119 -5.52 -1.27 4.80
CA ILE A 119 -6.99 -1.29 4.84
C ILE A 119 -7.57 -1.23 3.43
N PHE A 120 -7.07 -0.32 2.60
CA PHE A 120 -7.49 -0.19 1.21
C PHE A 120 -7.23 -1.48 0.41
N GLU A 121 -6.07 -2.10 0.61
CA GLU A 121 -5.69 -3.37 0.00
C GLU A 121 -6.64 -4.50 0.40
N VAL A 122 -6.84 -4.72 1.71
CA VAL A 122 -7.73 -5.76 2.23
C VAL A 122 -9.14 -5.57 1.67
N TYR A 123 -9.67 -4.35 1.71
CA TYR A 123 -10.98 -4.04 1.15
C TYR A 123 -11.08 -4.42 -0.34
N SER A 124 -10.06 -4.05 -1.13
CA SER A 124 -10.03 -4.29 -2.56
C SER A 124 -9.95 -5.79 -2.91
N ILE A 125 -9.17 -6.56 -2.13
CA ILE A 125 -9.06 -8.01 -2.31
C ILE A 125 -10.33 -8.72 -1.85
N VAL A 126 -10.93 -8.33 -0.72
CA VAL A 126 -12.22 -8.89 -0.27
C VAL A 126 -13.30 -8.65 -1.32
N LYS A 127 -13.38 -7.44 -1.89
CA LYS A 127 -14.30 -7.12 -2.98
C LYS A 127 -14.02 -7.96 -4.24
N LEU A 128 -12.75 -8.17 -4.59
CA LEU A 128 -12.36 -9.04 -5.70
C LEU A 128 -12.85 -10.48 -5.48
N LEU A 129 -12.71 -11.01 -4.25
CA LEU A 129 -13.11 -12.36 -3.88
C LEU A 129 -14.64 -12.53 -3.80
N GLN A 130 -15.37 -11.55 -3.26
CA GLN A 130 -16.84 -11.60 -3.15
C GLN A 130 -17.52 -11.62 -4.52
N ASN A 131 -16.96 -10.95 -5.53
CA ASN A 131 -17.45 -11.01 -6.91
C ASN A 131 -17.37 -12.41 -7.55
N ASN A 132 -16.76 -13.41 -6.90
CA ASN A 132 -16.81 -14.82 -7.31
C ASN A 132 -18.01 -15.58 -6.73
N VAL A 133 -18.62 -15.13 -5.62
CA VAL A 133 -19.65 -15.90 -4.89
C VAL A 133 -21.06 -15.62 -5.43
N SER A 134 -21.25 -14.51 -6.16
CA SER A 134 -22.54 -14.11 -6.73
C SER A 134 -22.80 -14.63 -8.16
N LYS A 135 -22.12 -15.69 -8.61
CA LYS A 135 -22.36 -16.34 -9.90
C LYS A 135 -22.32 -17.85 -9.76
#